data_AF-A0A6G0Q265-F1
#
_entry.id   AF-A0A6G0Q265-F1
#
_cell.length_a   1.000
_cell.length_b   1.000
_cell.length_c   1.000
_cell.angle_alpha   90.00
_cell.angle_beta   90.00
_cell.angle_gamma   90.00
#
_symmetry.space_group_name_H-M   'P 1'
#
loop_
_entity.id
_entity.type
_entity.pdbx_description
1 polymer ?
#
loop_
_entity_poly.entity_id
_entity_poly.type
_entity_poly.pdbx_seq_one_letter_code
_entity_poly.pdbx_strand_id
1 'polypeptide(L)' 'MSIAWCVSNPNASTVMLGARSVNQLEENLAAIRYVDKITPEIKARIDAAVDYKVQIPEKEALASIRARHL' A
#
# COMPACT_ATOMS: atom_id res chain seq x y z
N MET A 1 3.06 11.20 2.53
CA MET A 1 4.04 10.69 1.54
C MET A 1 3.79 9.21 1.21
N SER A 2 3.47 8.36 2.17
CA SER A 2 3.18 6.93 1.97
C SER A 2 2.04 6.65 0.97
N ILE A 3 0.92 7.37 1.03
CA ILE A 3 -0.19 7.20 0.07
C ILE A 3 0.27 7.48 -1.37
N ALA A 4 0.99 8.58 -1.59
CA ALA A 4 1.52 8.92 -2.92
C ALA A 4 2.50 7.87 -3.44
N TRP A 5 3.33 7.31 -2.56
CA TRP A 5 4.22 6.19 -2.91
C TRP A 5 3.42 4.94 -3.32
N CYS A 6 2.38 4.57 -2.56
CA CYS A 6 1.49 3.46 -2.92
C CYS A 6 0.82 3.66 -4.28
N VAL A 7 0.30 4.87 -4.55
CA VAL A 7 -0.34 5.21 -5.83
C VAL A 7 0.66 5.17 -7.00
N SER A 8 1.93 5.51 -6.76
CA SER A 8 2.98 5.47 -7.79
C SER A 8 3.42 4.06 -8.19
N ASN A 9 2.92 3.00 -7.53
CA ASN A 9 3.31 1.63 -7.79
C ASN A 9 2.57 1.09 -9.04
N PRO A 10 3.27 0.73 -10.13
CA PRO A 10 2.62 0.24 -11.35
C PRO A 10 1.87 -1.09 -11.16
N ASN A 11 2.16 -1.85 -10.09
CA ASN A 11 1.48 -3.10 -9.77
C ASN A 11 0.23 -2.90 -8.91
N ALA A 12 -0.07 -1.66 -8.48
CA ALA A 12 -1.25 -1.33 -7.69
C ALA A 12 -2.23 -0.49 -8.52
N SER A 13 -3.38 -1.05 -8.85
CA SER A 13 -4.45 -0.31 -9.56
C SER A 13 -5.29 0.55 -8.62
N THR A 14 -5.33 0.20 -7.33
CA THR A 14 -6.19 0.83 -6.33
C THR A 14 -5.48 0.89 -4.98
N VAL A 15 -5.61 2.01 -4.27
CA VAL A 15 -5.13 2.17 -2.89
C VAL A 15 -6.33 2.38 -1.97
N MET A 16 -6.55 1.45 -1.04
CA MET A 16 -7.63 1.54 -0.06
C MET A 16 -7.23 2.49 1.08
N LEU A 17 -8.08 3.47 1.37
CA LEU A 17 -7.84 4.49 2.39
C LEU A 17 -8.74 4.25 3.60
N GLY A 18 -8.16 4.30 4.79
CA GLY A 18 -8.90 4.40 6.05
C GLY A 18 -8.91 5.85 6.53
N ALA A 19 -10.07 6.35 6.97
CA ALA A 19 -10.20 7.67 7.58
C ALA A 19 -11.20 7.64 8.75
N ARG A 20 -10.86 8.30 9.85
CA ARG A 20 -11.71 8.44 11.05
C ARG A 20 -12.54 9.73 11.04
N SER A 21 -12.21 10.67 10.15
CA SER A 21 -12.89 11.95 9.99
C SER A 21 -12.79 12.42 8.54
N VAL A 22 -13.63 13.40 8.18
CA VAL A 22 -13.62 14.01 6.85
C VAL A 22 -12.29 14.71 6.58
N ASN A 23 -11.76 15.50 7.51
CA ASN A 23 -10.46 16.16 7.33
C ASN A 23 -9.33 15.17 7.06
N GLN A 24 -9.30 14.03 7.75
CA GLN A 24 -8.30 13.00 7.48
C GLN A 24 -8.46 12.39 6.08
N LEU A 25 -9.70 12.20 5.64
CA LEU A 25 -9.96 11.75 4.27
C LEU A 25 -9.46 12.78 3.24
N GLU A 26 -9.72 14.06 3.47
CA GLU A 26 -9.25 15.14 2.59
C GLU A 26 -7.71 15.21 2.53
N GLU A 27 -7.03 15.09 3.67
CA GLU A 27 -5.56 15.01 3.75
C GLU A 27 -5.04 13.78 2.99
N ASN A 28 -5.67 12.62 3.16
CA ASN A 28 -5.30 11.39 2.44
C ASN A 28 -5.45 11.57 0.92
N LEU A 29 -6.54 12.18 0.46
CA LEU A 29 -6.82 12.45 -0.95
C LEU A 29 -5.85 13.48 -1.54
N ALA A 30 -5.47 14.50 -0.76
CA ALA A 30 -4.51 15.51 -1.18
C ALA A 30 -3.12 14.92 -1.51
N ALA A 31 -2.80 13.71 -1.05
CA ALA A 31 -1.58 13.00 -1.39
C ALA A 31 -1.38 12.79 -2.90
N ILE A 32 -2.46 12.76 -3.69
CA ILE A 32 -2.38 12.56 -5.14
C ILE A 32 -1.55 13.64 -5.85
N ARG A 33 -1.51 14.87 -5.29
CA ARG A 33 -0.72 16.00 -5.82
C ARG A 33 0.80 15.81 -5.70
N TYR A 34 1.23 14.76 -5.00
CA TYR A 34 2.64 14.48 -4.73
C TYR A 34 3.13 13.21 -5.45
N VAL A 35 2.28 12.54 -6.24
CA VAL A 35 2.64 11.30 -6.95
C VAL A 35 3.82 11.52 -7.89
N ASP A 36 3.81 12.63 -8.64
CA ASP A 36 4.88 12.98 -9.59
C ASP A 36 6.22 13.28 -8.91
N LYS A 37 6.21 13.55 -7.61
CA LYS A 37 7.45 13.76 -6.82
C LYS A 37 8.09 12.43 -6.41
N ILE A 38 7.41 11.29 -6.57
CA ILE A 38 7.95 9.96 -6.28
C ILE A 38 8.77 9.48 -7.49
N THR A 39 9.91 10.14 -7.70
CA THR A 39 10.84 9.82 -8.79
C THR A 39 11.51 8.45 -8.56
N PRO A 40 12.10 7.84 -9.59
CA PRO A 40 12.87 6.60 -9.43
C PRO A 40 13.98 6.70 -8.39
N GLU A 41 14.63 7.87 -8.27
CA GLU A 41 15.65 8.13 -7.25
C GLU A 41 15.07 8.12 -5.83
N ILE A 42 13.91 8.77 -5.62
CA ILE A 42 13.23 8.75 -4.33
C ILE A 42 12.76 7.33 -3.99
N LYS A 43 12.25 6.56 -4.96
CA LYS A 43 11.89 5.16 -4.75
C LYS A 43 13.09 4.33 -4.30
N ALA A 44 14.24 4.47 -4.98
CA ALA A 44 15.47 3.76 -4.61
C ALA A 44 15.93 4.10 -3.18
N ARG A 45 15.80 5.38 -2.76
CA ARG A 45 16.10 5.78 -1.38
C ARG A 45 15.16 5.18 -0.36
N ILE A 46 13.87 5.06 -0.69
CA ILE A 46 12.87 4.39 0.17
C ILE A 46 13.19 2.90 0.28
N ASP A 47 13.45 2.24 -0.85
CA ASP A 47 13.76 0.80 -0.88
C ASP A 47 15.05 0.48 -0.11
N ALA A 48 16.07 1.35 -0.17
CA ALA A 48 17.29 1.19 0.61
C ALA A 48 17.07 1.41 2.13
N ALA A 49 16.06 2.19 2.52
CA ALA A 49 15.73 2.45 3.92
C ALA A 49 14.84 1.36 4.54
N VAL A 50 14.14 0.58 3.71
CA VAL A 50 13.16 -0.42 4.14
C VAL A 50 13.67 -1.82 3.77
N ASP A 51 14.23 -2.54 4.73
CA ASP A 51 14.56 -3.97 4.57
C ASP A 51 13.29 -4.82 4.72
N TYR A 52 12.38 -4.70 3.73
CA TYR A 52 11.14 -5.48 3.69
C TYR A 52 11.09 -6.32 2.41
N LYS A 53 11.08 -7.64 2.60
CA LYS A 53 10.77 -8.60 1.55
C LYS A 53 9.31 -9.02 1.70
N VAL A 54 8.53 -8.89 0.62
CA VAL A 54 7.15 -9.37 0.56
C VAL A 54 7.16 -10.86 0.88
N GLN A 55 6.62 -11.22 2.06
CA GLN A 55 6.36 -12.60 2.39
C GLN A 55 4.95 -12.92 1.91
N ILE A 56 4.84 -13.81 0.94
CA ILE A 56 3.54 -14.38 0.57
C ILE A 56 3.14 -15.27 1.73
N PRO A 57 2.06 -14.95 2.47
CA PRO A 57 1.65 -15.78 3.59
C PRO A 57 1.35 -17.18 3.06
N GLU A 58 1.95 -18.19 3.67
CA GLU A 58 1.54 -19.56 3.42
C GLU A 58 0.06 -19.67 3.81
N LYS A 59 -0.76 -20.32 2.97
CA LYS A 59 -2.22 -20.40 3.13
C LYS A 59 -2.58 -20.64 4.60
N GLU A 60 -3.19 -19.66 5.26
CA GLU A 60 -3.53 -19.76 6.68
C GLU A 60 -4.27 -21.07 6.95
N ALA A 61 -3.91 -21.78 8.03
CA ALA A 61 -4.54 -23.04 8.40
C ALA A 61 -6.08 -22.93 8.46
N LEU A 62 -6.61 -21.76 8.83
CA LEU A 62 -8.04 -21.46 8.84
C LEU A 62 -8.69 -21.43 7.45
N ALA A 63 -7.97 -21.04 6.40
CA ALA A 63 -8.45 -21.11 5.02
C ALA A 63 -8.70 -22.56 4.59
N SER A 64 -7.87 -23.50 5.06
CA SER A 64 -8.04 -24.93 4.81
C SER A 64 -9.21 -25.57 5.59
N ILE A 65 -9.56 -25.01 6.76
CA ILE A 65 -10.70 -25.47 7.57
C ILE A 65 -12.01 -25.06 6.91
N ARG A 66 -12.11 -23.84 6.39
CA ARG A 66 -13.32 -23.36 5.68
C ARG A 66 -13.61 -24.15 4.40
N ALA A 67 -12.58 -24.64 3.73
CA ALA A 67 -12.72 -25.46 2.52
C ALA A 67 -13.19 -26.90 2.78
N ARG A 68 -13.24 -27.37 4.03
CA ARG A 68 -13.70 -28.73 4.39
C ARG A 68 -15.21 -28.82 4.65
N HIS A 69 -15.91 -27.68 4.71
CA HIS A 69 -17.33 -27.60 5.03
C HIS A 69 -18.17 -26.95 3.91
N LEU A 70 -17.56 -26.74 2.74
CA LEU A 70 -18.19 -26.47 1.46
C LEU A 70 -17.97 -27.69 0.56
#